data_AF-A0A9D9XG38-F1
#
_entry.id   AF-A0A9D9XG38-F1
#
_cell.length_a   1.000
_cell.length_b   1.000
_cell.length_c   1.000
_cell.angle_alpha   90.00
_cell.angle_beta   90.00
_cell.angle_gamma   90.00
#
_symmetry.space_group_name_H-M   'P 1'
#
loop_
_entity.id
_entity.type
_entity.pdbx_description
1 polymer ?
#
loop_
_entity_poly.entity_id
_entity_poly.type
_entity_poly.pdbx_seq_one_letter_code
_entity_poly.pdbx_strand_id
1 'polypeptide(L)'
;MEQKAIRGHIALFAANILFGLNNPIARSLVPDVVSPYFLTFCRLTGGMVLFWLTSFFLPKEKVAKRDIFLLFFAAIFALSSNQLPFIVGLSKTSSIDASIVVTMLPILSMV
;
A
#
# COMPACT_ATOMS: atom_id res chain seq x y z
N MET A 1 5.07 4.85 -31.20
CA MET A 1 4.24 4.18 -30.17
C MET A 1 5.06 3.33 -29.20
N GLU A 2 6.19 2.74 -29.62
CA GLU A 2 7.07 1.90 -28.77
C GLU A 2 7.77 2.62 -27.60
N GLN A 3 8.22 3.87 -27.74
CA GLN A 3 8.93 4.57 -26.65
C GLN A 3 8.07 4.75 -25.38
N LYS A 4 6.75 4.94 -25.52
CA LYS A 4 5.83 5.00 -24.38
C LYS A 4 5.65 3.63 -23.73
N ALA A 5 5.67 2.55 -24.51
CA ALA A 5 5.61 1.18 -24.00
C ALA A 5 6.86 0.83 -23.18
N ILE A 6 8.07 1.16 -23.68
CA ILE A 6 9.32 0.91 -22.95
C ILE A 6 9.35 1.67 -21.61
N ARG A 7 8.96 2.95 -21.59
CA ARG A 7 8.85 3.72 -20.34
C ARG A 7 7.84 3.10 -19.37
N GLY A 8 6.71 2.61 -19.89
CA GLY A 8 5.72 1.87 -19.11
C GLY A 8 6.27 0.58 -18.51
N HIS A 9 6.99 -0.22 -19.30
CA HIS A 9 7.60 -1.47 -18.84
C HIS A 9 8.68 -1.23 -17.78
N ILE A 10 9.52 -0.21 -17.95
CA ILE A 10 10.53 0.15 -16.94
C ILE A 10 9.86 0.61 -15.65
N ALA A 11 8.82 1.44 -15.72
CA ALA A 11 8.08 1.89 -14.55
C ALA A 11 7.41 0.72 -13.82
N LEU A 12 6.81 -0.21 -14.57
CA LEU A 12 6.20 -1.42 -14.02
C LEU A 12 7.25 -2.32 -13.36
N PHE A 13 8.40 -2.50 -14.00
CA PHE A 13 9.50 -3.29 -13.46
C PHE A 13 10.03 -2.69 -12.14
N ALA A 14 10.27 -1.38 -12.11
CA ALA A 14 10.69 -0.67 -10.90
C ALA A 14 9.63 -0.79 -9.78
N ALA A 15 8.35 -0.64 -10.11
CA ALA A 15 7.26 -0.79 -9.15
C ALA A 15 7.22 -2.21 -8.54
N ASN A 16 7.41 -3.25 -9.37
CA ASN A 16 7.46 -4.64 -8.90
C ASN A 16 8.65 -4.90 -7.99
N ILE A 17 9.83 -4.31 -8.28
CA ILE A 17 10.99 -4.39 -7.39
C ILE A 17 10.68 -3.74 -6.04
N LEU A 18 10.15 -2.51 -6.05
CA LEU A 18 9.80 -1.80 -4.81
C LEU A 18 8.77 -2.57 -3.99
N PHE A 19 7.77 -3.17 -4.65
CA PHE A 19 6.76 -3.99 -3.99
C PHE A 19 7.35 -5.28 -3.41
N GLY A 20 8.18 -5.99 -4.19
CA GLY A 20 8.86 -7.22 -3.74
C GLY A 20 9.82 -6.97 -2.58
N LEU A 21 10.50 -5.83 -2.54
CA LEU A 21 11.37 -5.43 -1.43
C LEU A 21 10.59 -4.95 -0.19
N ASN A 22 9.34 -4.51 -0.34
CA ASN A 22 8.56 -3.97 0.77
C ASN A 22 8.35 -5.00 1.90
N ASN A 23 7.98 -6.22 1.55
CA ASN A 23 7.68 -7.29 2.50
C ASN A 23 8.89 -7.76 3.34
N PRO A 24 10.07 -8.02 2.75
CA PRO A 24 11.27 -8.36 3.54
C PRO A 24 11.72 -7.18 4.40
N ILE A 25 11.72 -5.95 3.88
CA ILE A 25 12.11 -4.77 4.67
C ILE A 25 11.14 -4.56 5.85
N ALA A 26 9.83 -4.66 5.60
CA ALA A 26 8.82 -4.51 6.65
C ALA A 26 8.92 -5.62 7.71
N ARG A 27 9.23 -6.86 7.32
CA ARG A 27 9.46 -7.95 8.26
C ARG A 27 10.71 -7.75 9.10
N SER A 28 11.80 -7.25 8.52
CA SER A 28 13.03 -6.96 9.28
C SER A 28 12.82 -5.85 10.34
N LEU A 29 11.80 -5.00 10.16
CA LEU A 29 11.43 -3.96 11.13
C LEU A 29 10.44 -4.46 12.19
N VAL A 30 9.58 -5.42 11.86
CA VAL A 30 8.44 -5.83 12.70
C VAL A 30 8.55 -7.31 13.12
N PRO A 31 8.47 -7.64 14.42
CA PRO A 31 8.11 -6.77 15.55
C PRO A 31 9.31 -6.19 16.32
N ASP A 32 10.53 -6.62 16.01
CA ASP A 32 11.69 -6.45 16.89
C ASP A 32 12.16 -4.99 17.01
N VAL A 33 12.01 -4.18 15.96
CA VAL A 33 12.42 -2.78 15.93
C VAL A 33 11.23 -1.85 16.13
N VAL A 34 10.08 -2.18 15.54
CA VAL A 34 8.89 -1.33 15.49
C VAL A 34 7.62 -2.17 15.61
N SER A 35 6.65 -1.68 16.40
CA SER A 35 5.32 -2.30 16.49
C SER A 35 4.58 -2.27 15.13
N PRO A 36 3.85 -3.34 14.74
CA PRO A 36 3.09 -3.39 13.48
C PRO A 36 2.11 -2.20 13.31
N TYR A 37 1.51 -1.78 14.42
CA TYR A 37 0.57 -0.66 14.46
C TYR A 37 1.28 0.68 14.25
N PHE A 38 2.46 0.86 14.84
CA PHE A 38 3.25 2.08 14.66
C PHE A 38 3.76 2.20 13.22
N LEU A 39 4.22 1.10 12.62
CA LEU A 39 4.62 1.11 11.21
C LEU A 39 3.46 1.48 10.28
N THR A 40 2.26 0.97 10.57
CA THR A 40 1.03 1.34 9.83
C THR A 40 0.68 2.81 10.03
N PHE A 41 0.79 3.33 11.25
CA PHE A 41 0.55 4.74 11.54
C PHE A 41 1.54 5.66 10.80
N CYS A 42 2.83 5.30 10.76
CA CYS A 42 3.84 6.03 10.00
C CYS A 42 3.52 6.04 8.49
N ARG A 43 3.05 4.92 7.93
CA ARG A 43 2.63 4.85 6.52
C ARG A 43 1.46 5.79 6.23
N LEU A 44 0.42 5.77 7.05
CA LEU A 44 -0.76 6.62 6.89
C LEU A 44 -0.42 8.10 7.04
N THR A 45 0.36 8.45 8.07
CA THR A 45 0.78 9.83 8.33
C THR A 45 1.70 10.34 7.23
N GLY A 46 2.66 9.52 6.77
CA GLY A 46 3.54 9.86 5.65
C GLY A 46 2.74 10.11 4.36
N GLY A 47 1.78 9.24 4.05
CA GLY A 47 0.86 9.43 2.93
C GLY A 47 0.05 10.72 3.06
N MET A 48 -0.53 10.98 4.22
CA MET A 48 -1.27 12.22 4.50
C MET A 48 -0.42 13.46 4.26
N VAL A 49 0.80 13.51 4.81
CA VAL A 49 1.71 14.65 4.62
C VAL A 49 2.06 14.83 3.14
N LEU A 50 2.38 13.75 2.42
CA LEU A 50 2.69 13.82 0.99
C LEU A 50 1.49 14.33 0.18
N PHE A 51 0.29 13.78 0.38
CA PHE A 51 -0.91 14.23 -0.32
C PHE A 51 -1.26 15.68 0.00
N TRP A 52 -1.08 16.11 1.25
CA TRP A 52 -1.31 17.49 1.65
C TRP A 52 -0.29 18.44 0.99
N LEU A 53 1.00 18.05 0.97
CA LEU A 53 2.04 18.81 0.28
C LEU A 53 1.74 18.92 -1.23
N THR A 54 1.40 17.81 -1.88
CA THR A 54 1.04 17.79 -3.31
C THR A 54 -0.21 18.63 -3.60
N SER A 55 -1.17 18.69 -2.66
CA SER A 55 -2.37 19.52 -2.80
C SER A 55 -2.07 21.03 -2.89
N PHE A 56 -0.88 21.51 -2.50
CA PHE A 56 -0.48 22.90 -2.73
C PHE A 56 -0.02 23.17 -4.16
N PHE A 57 0.51 22.16 -4.85
CA PHE A 57 1.05 22.28 -6.20
C PHE A 57 0.04 21.93 -7.30
N LEU A 58 -0.98 21.12 -6.99
CA LEU A 58 -2.00 20.68 -7.94
C LEU A 58 -3.28 21.54 -7.88
N PRO A 59 -4.02 21.66 -8.99
CA PRO A 59 -5.30 22.34 -9.00
C PRO A 59 -6.28 21.67 -8.03
N LYS A 60 -7.03 22.48 -7.28
CA LYS A 60 -8.00 21.99 -6.30
C LYS A 60 -9.16 21.29 -7.01
N GLU A 61 -9.20 19.96 -6.92
CA GLU A 61 -10.37 19.21 -7.36
C GLU A 61 -11.54 19.40 -6.39
N LYS A 62 -12.72 19.73 -6.93
CA LYS A 62 -13.95 19.83 -6.15
C LYS A 62 -14.57 18.43 -6.03
N VAL A 63 -14.34 17.79 -4.90
CA VAL A 63 -14.97 16.50 -4.57
C VAL A 63 -16.38 16.74 -4.03
N ALA A 64 -17.37 16.00 -4.50
CA ALA A 64 -18.73 16.08 -3.98
C ALA A 64 -18.76 15.58 -2.53
N LYS A 65 -19.61 16.17 -1.68
CA LYS A 65 -19.73 15.78 -0.26
C LYS A 65 -20.07 14.30 -0.08
N ARG A 66 -20.83 13.72 -1.01
CA ARG A 66 -21.16 12.29 -1.05
C ARG A 66 -19.92 11.42 -1.22
N ASP A 67 -19.02 11.82 -2.12
CA ASP A 67 -17.81 11.06 -2.43
C ASP A 67 -16.81 11.13 -1.27
N ILE A 68 -16.75 12.25 -0.55
CA ILE A 68 -15.96 12.36 0.69
C ILE A 68 -16.44 11.34 1.73
N PHE A 69 -17.77 11.18 1.89
CA PHE A 69 -18.32 10.19 2.80
C PHE A 69 -17.97 8.77 2.36
N LEU A 70 -18.10 8.46 1.07
CA LEU A 70 -17.72 7.15 0.52
C LEU A 70 -16.21 6.87 0.71
N LEU A 71 -15.35 7.85 0.47
CA LEU A 71 -13.90 7.75 0.67
C LEU A 71 -13.55 7.50 2.14
N PHE A 72 -14.29 8.09 3.08
CA PHE A 72 -14.10 7.83 4.50
C PHE A 72 -14.37 6.35 4.86
N PHE A 73 -15.50 5.78 4.43
CA PHE A 73 -15.76 4.35 4.67
C PHE A 73 -14.78 3.46 3.91
N ALA A 74 -14.41 3.84 2.68
CA ALA A 74 -13.43 3.10 1.90
C ALA A 74 -12.06 3.06 2.61
N ALA A 75 -11.62 4.18 3.22
CA ALA A 75 -10.38 4.23 3.98
C ALA A 75 -10.42 3.35 5.24
N ILE A 76 -11.53 3.37 5.98
CA ILE A 76 -11.71 2.48 7.15
C ILE A 76 -11.68 1.02 6.73
N PHE A 77 -12.37 0.67 5.66
CA PHE A 77 -12.39 -0.69 5.14
C PHE A 77 -11.01 -1.13 4.62
N ALA A 78 -10.31 -0.27 3.89
CA ALA A 78 -8.95 -0.55 3.42
C ALA A 78 -7.98 -0.79 4.60
N LEU A 79 -8.08 0.03 5.65
CA LEU A 79 -7.24 -0.14 6.83
C LEU A 79 -7.56 -1.43 7.61
N SER A 80 -8.85 -1.69 7.81
CA SER A 80 -9.33 -2.81 8.64
C SER A 80 -9.24 -4.16 7.92
N SER A 81 -9.54 -4.21 6.63
CA SER A 81 -9.64 -5.45 5.85
C SER A 81 -8.33 -5.82 5.15
N ASN A 82 -7.49 -4.84 4.79
CA ASN A 82 -6.25 -5.10 4.06
C ASN A 82 -5.01 -4.82 4.92
N GLN A 83 -4.81 -3.58 5.35
CA GLN A 83 -3.51 -3.14 5.88
C GLN A 83 -3.20 -3.71 7.28
N LEU A 84 -4.15 -3.69 8.22
CA LEU A 84 -3.93 -4.21 9.58
C LEU A 84 -3.75 -5.74 9.62
N PRO A 85 -4.62 -6.55 8.98
CA PRO A 85 -4.42 -8.00 8.94
C PRO A 85 -3.11 -8.38 8.27
N PHE A 86 -2.73 -7.67 7.19
CA PHE A 86 -1.49 -7.92 6.49
C PHE A 86 -0.26 -7.70 7.37
N ILE A 87 -0.15 -6.54 8.04
CA ILE A 87 1.03 -6.24 8.85
C ILE A 87 1.10 -7.11 10.11
N VAL A 88 -0.05 -7.44 10.72
CA VAL A 88 -0.10 -8.34 11.87
C VAL A 88 0.24 -9.77 11.44
N GLY A 89 -0.26 -10.22 10.29
CA GLY A 89 0.13 -11.50 9.69
C GLY A 89 1.63 -11.56 9.45
N LEU A 90 2.19 -10.54 8.79
CA LEU A 90 3.63 -10.40 8.55
C LEU A 90 4.44 -10.37 9.85
N SER A 91 3.90 -9.81 10.94
CA SER A 91 4.57 -9.82 12.26
C SER A 91 4.64 -11.20 12.92
N LYS A 92 3.80 -12.14 12.46
CA LYS A 92 3.71 -13.50 13.00
C LYS A 92 4.30 -14.57 12.06
N THR A 93 4.55 -14.22 10.80
CA THR A 93 5.03 -15.15 9.77
C THR A 93 6.35 -14.70 9.14
N SER A 94 6.95 -15.53 8.27
CA SER A 94 8.09 -15.11 7.46
C SER A 94 7.64 -14.30 6.23
N SER A 95 8.53 -13.45 5.69
CA SER A 95 8.26 -12.74 4.43
C SER A 95 8.04 -13.67 3.25
N ILE A 96 8.58 -14.89 3.30
CA ILE A 96 8.44 -15.90 2.25
C ILE A 96 7.01 -16.43 2.26
N ASP A 97 6.51 -16.83 3.44
CA ASP A 97 5.13 -17.32 3.59
C ASP A 97 4.11 -16.24 3.24
N ALA A 98 4.35 -15.00 3.69
CA ALA A 98 3.50 -13.87 3.34
C ALA A 98 3.48 -13.64 1.82
N SER A 99 4.61 -13.81 1.14
CA SER A 99 4.69 -13.67 -0.32
C SER A 99 3.90 -14.77 -1.04
N ILE A 100 3.96 -16.01 -0.58
CA ILE A 100 3.18 -17.13 -1.13
C ILE A 100 1.68 -16.87 -0.99
N VAL A 101 1.22 -16.32 0.14
CA VAL A 101 -0.20 -15.96 0.32
C VAL A 101 -0.60 -14.84 -0.64
N VAL A 102 0.24 -13.82 -0.80
CA VAL A 102 -0.04 -12.69 -1.72
C VAL A 102 -0.10 -13.14 -3.18
N THR A 103 0.69 -14.14 -3.60
CA THR A 103 0.59 -14.68 -4.97
C THR A 103 -0.71 -15.44 -5.24
N MET A 104 -1.51 -15.75 -4.22
CA MET A 104 -2.85 -16.32 -4.37
C MET A 104 -3.93 -15.26 -4.62
N LEU A 105 -3.64 -13.96 -4.44
CA LEU A 105 -4.61 -12.87 -4.66
C LEU A 105 -5.25 -12.88 -6.05
N PRO A 106 -4.52 -13.13 -7.16
CA PRO A 106 -5.12 -13.20 -8.49
C PRO A 106 -6.20 -14.29 -8.59
N ILE A 107 -5.98 -15.44 -7.95
CA ILE A 107 -6.93 -16.56 -7.92
C ILE A 107 -8.22 -16.13 -7.22
N LEU A 108 -8.09 -15.49 -6.05
CA LEU A 108 -9.24 -14.97 -5.29
C LEU A 108 -9.97 -13.84 -6.02
N SER A 109 -9.27 -13.04 -6.83
CA SER A 109 -9.88 -11.93 -7.57
C SER A 109 -10.61 -12.36 -8.85
N MET A 110 -10.28 -13.55 -9.39
CA MET A 110 -10.92 -14.10 -10.59
C MET A 110 -12.22 -14.85 -10.31
N VAL A 111 -12.49 -15.20 -9.05
CA VAL A 111 -13.72 -15.84 -8.59
C VAL A 111 -14.71 -14.78 -8.11
#